data_AF-A0A2V1DGJ5-F1
#
_entry.id   AF-A0A2V1DGJ5-F1
#
_cell.length_a   1.000
_cell.length_b   1.000
_cell.length_c   1.000
_cell.angle_alpha   90.00
_cell.angle_beta   90.00
_cell.angle_gamma   90.00
#
_symmetry.space_group_name_H-M   'P 1'
#
loop_
_entity.id
_entity.type
_entity.pdbx_description
1 polymer ?
#
loop_
_entity_poly.entity_id
_entity_poly.type
_entity_poly.pdbx_seq_one_letter_code
_entity_poly.pdbx_strand_id
1 'polypeptide(L)'
;MSTTNDQKLLNVTTPDARAFVEEVLIGNGVPRDNALIVAKCLVEADLRGVDTHGINRIPSYMARIRQSMLDAKASPSIRRISPAVAQVDGHNGFGFLAAHVAMLTAIEMANTTLGIGLVVAARGKVYKALRRGGKIPTGWALDKNGKPTDNPARALEGVMLPMGGPKGSALAVMMDVFSGVLSGSAFAGHVTNPIQEFKDRMDYLYNRVVGSDRMENVERIYFPGEIEQLTKEKRLKHGIPLVEAEIDALNKEAGQAGAGRTRASPPPTAARL
;
A
#
# COMPACT_ATOMS: atom_id res chain seq x y z
N MET A 1 -31.71 22.23 -17.49
CA MET A 1 -30.33 22.44 -17.97
C MET A 1 -29.39 21.69 -17.03
N SER A 2 -29.03 20.46 -17.37
CA SER A 2 -28.02 19.68 -16.63
C SER A 2 -26.92 19.37 -17.64
N THR A 3 -25.86 20.18 -17.62
CA THR A 3 -24.64 19.90 -18.37
C THR A 3 -23.92 18.77 -17.65
N THR A 4 -24.22 17.52 -17.98
CA THR A 4 -23.27 16.43 -17.78
C THR A 4 -22.05 16.79 -18.61
N ASN A 5 -21.02 17.29 -17.92
CA ASN A 5 -19.71 17.52 -18.50
C ASN A 5 -19.14 16.15 -18.83
N ASP A 6 -19.49 15.60 -20.00
CA ASP A 6 -18.88 14.38 -20.57
C ASP A 6 -17.41 14.72 -20.85
N GLN A 7 -16.60 14.64 -19.79
CA GLN A 7 -15.17 14.83 -19.89
C GLN A 7 -14.63 13.70 -20.76
N LYS A 8 -13.99 14.09 -21.88
CA LYS A 8 -13.42 13.17 -22.83
C LYS A 8 -12.39 12.29 -22.13
N LEU A 9 -12.66 10.99 -22.04
CA LEU A 9 -11.74 10.00 -21.49
C LEU A 9 -10.68 9.65 -22.53
N LEU A 10 -9.45 9.51 -22.05
CA LEU A 10 -8.31 9.01 -22.79
C LEU A 10 -7.71 7.84 -22.02
N ASN A 11 -7.22 6.84 -22.74
CA ASN A 11 -6.66 5.63 -22.17
C ASN A 11 -5.13 5.66 -22.22
N VAL A 12 -4.51 5.21 -21.12
CA VAL A 12 -3.06 5.04 -21.02
C VAL A 12 -2.78 3.55 -20.80
N THR A 13 -1.87 2.96 -21.59
CA THR A 13 -1.53 1.54 -21.42
C THR A 13 -0.79 1.31 -20.10
N THR A 14 -0.88 0.10 -19.53
CA THR A 14 -0.15 -0.21 -18.28
C THR A 14 1.36 -0.01 -18.39
N PRO A 15 2.05 -0.44 -19.47
CA PRO A 15 3.47 -0.16 -19.64
C PRO A 15 3.78 1.34 -19.72
N ASP A 16 2.99 2.11 -20.48
CA ASP A 16 3.20 3.57 -20.61
C ASP A 16 2.96 4.30 -19.30
N ALA A 17 1.91 3.93 -18.55
CA ALA A 17 1.62 4.50 -17.24
C ALA A 17 2.75 4.24 -16.25
N ARG A 18 3.30 3.01 -16.23
CA ARG A 18 4.44 2.66 -15.37
C ARG A 18 5.68 3.46 -15.73
N ALA A 19 6.09 3.43 -17.00
CA ALA A 19 7.28 4.14 -17.47
C ALA A 19 7.17 5.64 -17.18
N PHE A 20 6.02 6.25 -17.47
CA PHE A 20 5.75 7.65 -17.18
C PHE A 20 5.93 7.99 -15.70
N VAL A 21 5.30 7.22 -14.80
CA VAL A 21 5.39 7.47 -13.36
C VAL A 21 6.81 7.29 -12.85
N GLU A 22 7.51 6.25 -13.32
CA GLU A 22 8.91 6.00 -12.97
C GLU A 22 9.80 7.18 -13.36
N GLU A 23 9.67 7.69 -14.58
CA GLU A 23 10.43 8.85 -15.06
C GLU A 23 10.15 10.12 -14.23
N VAL A 24 8.88 10.41 -13.94
CA VAL A 24 8.52 11.58 -13.13
C VAL A 24 9.09 11.49 -11.71
N LEU A 25 9.03 10.30 -11.09
CA LEU A 25 9.59 10.06 -9.76
C LEU A 25 11.11 10.24 -9.77
N ILE A 26 11.81 9.64 -10.75
CA ILE A 26 13.27 9.75 -10.88
C ILE A 26 13.69 11.21 -11.12
N GLY A 27 12.97 11.94 -11.97
CA GLY A 27 13.21 13.37 -12.23
C GLY A 27 13.04 14.25 -10.98
N ASN A 28 12.27 13.79 -9.99
CA ASN A 28 12.12 14.45 -8.68
C ASN A 28 13.07 13.88 -7.60
N GLY A 29 14.11 13.13 -8.01
CA GLY A 29 15.17 12.66 -7.13
C GLY A 29 14.85 11.41 -6.32
N VAL A 30 13.77 10.68 -6.66
CA VAL A 30 13.47 9.37 -6.08
C VAL A 30 14.44 8.33 -6.65
N PRO A 31 15.13 7.52 -5.81
CA PRO A 31 15.98 6.44 -6.30
C PRO A 31 15.23 5.47 -7.21
N ARG A 32 15.89 4.97 -8.27
CA ARG A 32 15.25 4.12 -9.29
C ARG A 32 14.49 2.93 -8.70
N ASP A 33 15.11 2.18 -7.80
CA ASP A 33 14.47 0.99 -7.19
C ASP A 33 13.21 1.36 -6.39
N ASN A 34 13.23 2.52 -5.72
CA ASN A 34 12.08 3.05 -5.00
C ASN A 34 10.98 3.51 -5.96
N ALA A 35 11.36 4.16 -7.07
CA ALA A 35 10.43 4.62 -8.10
C ALA A 35 9.66 3.44 -8.72
N LEU A 36 10.32 2.31 -8.98
CA LEU A 36 9.70 1.08 -9.50
C LEU A 36 8.57 0.58 -8.58
N ILE A 37 8.81 0.55 -7.26
CA ILE A 37 7.83 0.09 -6.28
C ILE A 37 6.64 1.05 -6.21
N VAL A 38 6.91 2.35 -6.11
CA VAL A 38 5.87 3.38 -6.03
C VAL A 38 5.02 3.39 -7.30
N ALA A 39 5.64 3.36 -8.48
CA ALA A 39 4.94 3.32 -9.76
C ALA A 39 4.05 2.09 -9.89
N LYS A 40 4.57 0.90 -9.52
CA LYS A 40 3.79 -0.33 -9.50
C LYS A 40 2.55 -0.20 -8.62
N CYS A 41 2.68 0.36 -7.41
CA CYS A 41 1.54 0.50 -6.49
C CYS A 41 0.47 1.48 -7.00
N LEU A 42 0.87 2.62 -7.56
CA LEU A 42 -0.07 3.61 -8.11
C LEU A 42 -0.82 3.05 -9.32
N VAL A 43 -0.09 2.44 -10.27
CA VAL A 43 -0.70 1.82 -11.45
C VAL A 43 -1.59 0.64 -11.08
N GLU A 44 -1.24 -0.14 -10.05
CA GLU A 44 -2.10 -1.22 -9.56
C GLU A 44 -3.40 -0.69 -8.95
N ALA A 45 -3.38 0.46 -8.27
CA ALA A 45 -4.60 1.09 -7.77
C ALA A 45 -5.51 1.52 -8.93
N ASP A 46 -4.96 2.12 -9.99
CA ASP A 46 -5.73 2.45 -11.20
C ASP A 46 -6.24 1.18 -11.87
N LEU A 47 -5.43 0.15 -12.05
CA LEU A 47 -5.91 -1.10 -12.66
C LEU A 47 -7.11 -1.68 -11.91
N ARG A 48 -7.13 -1.58 -10.58
CA ARG A 48 -8.21 -2.08 -9.73
C ARG A 48 -9.43 -1.15 -9.68
N GLY A 49 -9.40 0.01 -10.34
CA GLY A 49 -10.49 0.99 -10.31
C GLY A 49 -10.53 1.86 -9.05
N VAL A 50 -9.44 1.89 -8.28
CA VAL A 50 -9.30 2.76 -7.09
C VAL A 50 -8.65 4.07 -7.52
N ASP A 51 -9.36 4.79 -8.39
CA ASP A 51 -8.82 5.93 -9.15
C ASP A 51 -8.35 7.08 -8.25
N THR A 52 -8.91 7.21 -7.05
CA THR A 52 -8.51 8.21 -6.06
C THR A 52 -7.13 7.97 -5.44
N HIS A 53 -6.52 6.81 -5.68
CA HIS A 53 -5.24 6.38 -5.11
C HIS A 53 -4.18 6.03 -6.16
N GLY A 54 -4.50 6.25 -7.45
CA GLY A 54 -3.64 5.91 -8.57
C GLY A 54 -2.67 7.02 -8.98
N ILE A 55 -2.29 7.02 -10.25
CA ILE A 55 -1.27 7.92 -10.79
C ILE A 55 -1.68 9.40 -10.70
N ASN A 56 -2.97 9.71 -10.61
CA ASN A 56 -3.46 11.08 -10.38
C ASN A 56 -2.95 11.71 -9.06
N ARG A 57 -2.36 10.90 -8.15
CA ARG A 57 -1.72 11.37 -6.92
C ARG A 57 -0.32 11.94 -7.14
N ILE A 58 0.30 11.73 -8.30
CA ILE A 58 1.67 12.16 -8.60
C ILE A 58 1.88 13.67 -8.32
N PRO A 59 1.04 14.59 -8.82
CA PRO A 59 1.22 16.02 -8.52
C PRO A 59 1.24 16.33 -7.03
N SER A 60 0.39 15.66 -6.24
CA SER A 60 0.38 15.82 -4.78
C SER A 60 1.67 15.31 -4.13
N TYR A 61 2.18 14.17 -4.56
CA TYR A 61 3.45 13.65 -4.04
C TYR A 61 4.63 14.54 -4.41
N MET A 62 4.70 15.02 -5.66
CA MET A 62 5.80 15.86 -6.11
C MET A 62 5.78 17.22 -5.40
N ALA A 63 4.60 17.81 -5.22
CA ALA A 63 4.43 19.01 -4.39
C ALA A 63 4.92 18.79 -2.95
N ARG A 64 4.64 17.62 -2.35
CA ARG A 64 5.12 17.29 -1.00
C ARG A 64 6.63 17.09 -0.95
N ILE A 65 7.27 16.56 -1.98
CA ILE A 65 8.74 16.50 -2.08
C ILE A 65 9.32 17.92 -2.11
N ARG A 66 8.79 18.78 -2.99
CA ARG A 66 9.26 20.17 -3.14
C ARG A 66 9.08 21.00 -1.87
N GLN A 67 8.00 20.76 -1.12
CA GLN A 67 7.75 21.37 0.20
C GLN A 67 8.54 20.70 1.34
N SER A 68 9.45 19.79 1.01
CA SER A 68 10.20 18.95 1.94
C SER A 68 9.32 18.13 2.89
N MET A 69 8.01 17.99 2.64
CA MET A 69 7.03 17.24 3.44
C MET A 69 7.10 15.73 3.23
N LEU A 70 7.77 15.29 2.17
CA LEU A 70 8.09 13.89 1.87
C LEU A 70 9.55 13.84 1.45
N ASP A 71 10.32 12.91 2.00
CA ASP A 71 11.71 12.72 1.60
C ASP A 71 11.78 11.75 0.40
N ALA A 72 12.22 12.26 -0.75
CA ALA A 72 12.32 11.48 -1.99
C ALA A 72 13.37 10.37 -1.91
N LYS A 73 14.42 10.56 -1.10
CA LYS A 73 15.57 9.66 -1.01
C LYS A 73 15.48 8.71 0.18
N ALA A 74 14.53 8.93 1.09
CA ALA A 74 14.32 8.08 2.24
C ALA A 74 13.97 6.64 1.83
N SER A 75 14.69 5.69 2.41
CA SER A 75 14.43 4.26 2.32
C SER A 75 14.09 3.72 3.71
N PRO A 76 13.12 2.78 3.83
CA PRO A 76 12.74 2.26 5.13
C PRO A 76 13.85 1.47 5.81
N SER A 77 13.90 1.51 7.15
CA SER A 77 14.76 0.64 7.95
C SER A 77 13.95 -0.30 8.83
N ILE A 78 14.41 -1.54 8.97
CA ILE A 78 13.78 -2.56 9.81
C ILE A 78 14.50 -2.64 11.15
N ARG A 79 13.74 -2.72 12.23
CA ARG A 79 14.21 -3.13 13.55
C ARG A 79 13.45 -4.39 13.96
N ARG A 80 14.14 -5.54 13.99
CA ARG A 80 13.56 -6.76 14.57
C ARG A 80 13.49 -6.60 16.08
N ILE A 81 12.31 -6.82 16.64
CA ILE A 81 12.06 -6.75 18.09
C ILE A 81 12.15 -8.16 18.67
N SER A 82 11.61 -9.14 17.94
CA SER A 82 11.64 -10.56 18.28
C SER A 82 11.55 -11.42 16.99
N PRO A 83 11.57 -12.76 17.07
CA PRO A 83 11.44 -13.62 15.89
C PRO A 83 10.15 -13.36 15.07
N ALA A 84 9.02 -13.06 15.72
CA ALA A 84 7.73 -12.85 15.07
C ALA A 84 7.23 -11.40 15.04
N VAL A 85 7.98 -10.46 15.66
CA VAL A 85 7.64 -9.02 15.67
C VAL A 85 8.78 -8.15 15.14
N ALA A 86 8.47 -7.28 14.17
CA ALA A 86 9.38 -6.25 13.69
C ALA A 86 8.72 -4.89 13.56
N GLN A 87 9.55 -3.85 13.50
CA GLN A 87 9.15 -2.48 13.27
C GLN A 87 9.83 -1.96 12.01
N VAL A 88 9.09 -1.21 11.20
CA VAL A 88 9.61 -0.47 10.05
C VAL A 88 9.48 1.03 10.30
N ASP A 89 10.60 1.73 10.20
CA ASP A 89 10.63 3.19 10.12
C ASP A 89 10.72 3.60 8.65
N GLY A 90 9.74 4.38 8.18
CA GLY A 90 9.69 4.87 6.82
C GLY A 90 10.55 6.12 6.57
N HIS A 91 11.16 6.71 7.61
CA HIS A 91 12.02 7.90 7.51
C HIS A 91 11.38 9.08 6.77
N ASN A 92 10.05 9.25 6.95
CA ASN A 92 9.24 10.24 6.23
C ASN A 92 9.30 10.14 4.69
N GLY A 93 9.66 8.96 4.16
CA GLY A 93 9.59 8.65 2.74
C GLY A 93 8.19 8.22 2.28
N PHE A 94 8.14 7.60 1.10
CA PHE A 94 6.89 7.07 0.56
C PHE A 94 6.34 5.91 1.42
N GLY A 95 5.05 6.00 1.76
CA GLY A 95 4.35 4.94 2.50
C GLY A 95 4.36 3.59 1.76
N PHE A 96 4.40 3.61 0.43
CA PHE A 96 4.53 2.41 -0.40
C PHE A 96 5.79 1.61 -0.07
N LEU A 97 6.92 2.30 0.12
CA LEU A 97 8.20 1.66 0.42
C LEU A 97 8.15 1.03 1.82
N ALA A 98 7.67 1.79 2.81
CA ALA A 98 7.55 1.28 4.18
C ALA A 98 6.61 0.07 4.26
N ALA A 99 5.47 0.12 3.56
CA ALA A 99 4.53 -1.00 3.50
C ALA A 99 5.09 -2.19 2.74
N HIS A 100 5.82 -1.96 1.63
CA HIS A 100 6.44 -3.02 0.85
C HIS A 100 7.48 -3.78 1.68
N VAL A 101 8.39 -3.05 2.32
CA VAL A 101 9.40 -3.63 3.22
C VAL A 101 8.71 -4.35 4.38
N ALA A 102 7.71 -3.73 5.02
CA ALA A 102 6.99 -4.34 6.12
C ALA A 102 6.31 -5.65 5.74
N MET A 103 5.67 -5.71 4.57
CA MET A 103 4.99 -6.92 4.10
C MET A 103 5.98 -8.04 3.75
N LEU A 104 7.09 -7.72 3.06
CA LEU A 104 8.14 -8.70 2.79
C LEU A 104 8.73 -9.27 4.09
N THR A 105 9.01 -8.40 5.07
CA THR A 105 9.49 -8.83 6.38
C THR A 105 8.45 -9.69 7.11
N ALA A 106 7.16 -9.34 7.04
CA ALA A 106 6.10 -10.13 7.66
C ALA A 106 5.99 -11.53 7.04
N ILE A 107 6.05 -11.63 5.71
CA ILE A 107 6.02 -12.91 4.98
C ILE A 107 7.26 -13.74 5.30
N GLU A 108 8.45 -13.12 5.29
CA GLU A 108 9.70 -13.80 5.67
C GLU A 108 9.60 -14.36 7.09
N MET A 109 9.14 -13.56 8.04
CA MET A 109 8.98 -13.98 9.43
C MET A 109 7.92 -15.08 9.56
N ALA A 110 6.78 -14.97 8.86
CA ALA A 110 5.77 -16.02 8.86
C ALA A 110 6.34 -17.36 8.32
N ASN A 111 7.17 -17.31 7.27
CA ASN A 111 7.80 -18.50 6.70
C ASN A 111 8.91 -19.10 7.56
N THR A 112 9.63 -18.27 8.32
CA THR A 112 10.79 -18.70 9.11
C THR A 112 10.47 -18.96 10.59
N THR A 113 9.29 -18.54 11.05
CA THR A 113 8.75 -18.83 12.38
C THR A 113 7.56 -19.80 12.29
N LEU A 114 6.70 -19.84 13.31
CA LEU A 114 5.54 -20.73 13.37
C LEU A 114 4.33 -20.29 12.52
N GLY A 115 4.55 -19.61 11.39
CA GLY A 115 3.47 -19.25 10.46
C GLY A 115 2.87 -17.85 10.63
N ILE A 116 3.41 -16.98 11.50
CA ILE A 116 2.92 -15.60 11.68
C ILE A 116 4.09 -14.60 11.72
N GLY A 117 3.96 -13.49 11.00
CA GLY A 117 4.85 -12.34 11.11
C GLY A 117 4.06 -11.05 11.30
N LEU A 118 4.36 -10.30 12.36
CA LEU A 118 3.73 -9.02 12.65
C LEU A 118 4.73 -7.88 12.45
N VAL A 119 4.43 -6.97 11.53
CA VAL A 119 5.28 -5.82 11.26
C VAL A 119 4.50 -4.52 11.37
N VAL A 120 5.01 -3.61 12.20
CA VAL A 120 4.42 -2.29 12.40
C VAL A 120 5.21 -1.24 11.62
N ALA A 121 4.61 -0.68 10.58
CA ALA A 121 5.11 0.52 9.92
C ALA A 121 4.51 1.77 10.59
N ALA A 122 5.33 2.55 11.30
CA ALA A 122 4.86 3.67 12.12
C ALA A 122 5.65 4.97 11.85
N ARG A 123 5.42 5.99 12.69
CA ARG A 123 6.19 7.26 12.79
C ARG A 123 5.90 8.38 11.80
N GLY A 124 5.15 8.17 10.71
CA GLY A 124 4.79 9.27 9.79
C GLY A 124 4.11 10.48 10.48
N LYS A 125 3.19 10.22 11.42
CA LYS A 125 2.55 11.29 12.23
C LYS A 125 3.51 11.91 13.26
N VAL A 126 4.52 11.17 13.72
CA VAL A 126 5.56 11.66 14.64
C VAL A 126 6.49 12.64 13.92
N TYR A 127 6.95 12.30 12.70
CA TYR A 127 7.70 13.22 11.85
C TYR A 127 6.91 14.48 11.51
N LYS A 128 5.61 14.35 11.22
CA LYS A 128 4.72 15.49 10.99
C LYS A 128 4.62 16.40 12.23
N ALA A 129 4.52 15.83 13.43
CA ALA A 129 4.49 16.59 14.67
C ALA A 129 5.83 17.30 14.94
N LEU A 130 6.96 16.60 14.76
CA LEU A 130 8.30 17.18 14.92
C LEU A 130 8.49 18.44 14.09
N ARG A 131 8.12 18.38 12.81
CA ARG A 131 8.29 19.49 11.86
C ARG A 131 7.38 20.68 12.13
N ARG A 132 6.21 20.43 12.72
CA ARG A 132 5.27 21.49 13.12
C ARG A 132 5.61 22.09 14.48
N GLY A 133 6.68 21.63 15.15
CA GLY A 133 6.97 21.98 16.54
C GLY A 133 5.87 21.51 17.51
N GLY A 134 5.07 20.51 17.11
CA GLY A 134 3.93 20.01 17.86
C GLY A 134 4.27 18.83 18.76
N LYS A 135 3.28 18.40 19.53
CA LYS A 135 3.34 17.20 20.38
C LYS A 135 2.63 16.02 19.71
N ILE A 136 3.03 14.79 20.06
CA ILE A 136 2.27 13.58 19.75
C ILE A 136 1.38 13.20 20.95
N PRO A 137 0.26 12.49 20.75
CA PRO A 137 -0.55 12.01 21.85
C PRO A 137 0.26 11.12 22.81
N THR A 138 0.01 11.27 24.12
CA THR A 138 0.56 10.39 25.15
C THR A 138 0.11 8.94 24.93
N GLY A 139 1.02 7.98 25.10
CA GLY A 139 0.75 6.56 24.87
C GLY A 139 1.07 6.06 23.46
N TRP A 140 1.61 6.92 22.58
CA TRP A 140 2.08 6.50 21.25
C TRP A 140 3.50 5.93 21.25
N ALA A 141 4.38 6.41 22.13
CA ALA A 141 5.78 6.05 22.13
C ALA A 141 6.42 6.13 23.51
N LEU A 142 7.49 5.36 23.68
CA LEU A 142 8.45 5.49 24.76
C LEU A 142 9.73 6.13 24.21
N ASP A 143 10.47 6.88 25.03
CA ASP A 143 11.81 7.37 24.70
C ASP A 143 12.88 6.27 24.83
N LYS A 144 14.15 6.61 24.57
CA LYS A 144 15.27 5.66 24.68
C LYS A 144 15.47 5.03 26.06
N ASN A 145 14.94 5.66 27.12
CA ASN A 145 15.00 5.16 28.49
C ASN A 145 13.73 4.38 28.86
N GLY A 146 12.82 4.14 27.91
CA GLY A 146 11.56 3.46 28.14
C GLY A 146 10.49 4.34 28.80
N LYS A 147 10.68 5.66 28.91
CA LYS A 147 9.69 6.56 29.53
C LYS A 147 8.67 7.02 28.49
N PRO A 148 7.35 7.06 28.80
CA PRO A 148 6.35 7.64 27.91
C PRO A 148 6.71 9.07 27.50
N THR A 149 6.54 9.41 26.23
CA THR A 149 6.89 10.74 25.70
C THR A 149 5.82 11.27 24.75
N ASP A 150 5.48 12.56 24.90
CA ASP A 150 4.69 13.36 23.95
C ASP A 150 5.59 14.20 23.02
N ASN A 151 6.90 14.21 23.28
CA ASN A 151 7.90 14.89 22.47
C ASN A 151 8.29 13.99 21.28
N PRO A 152 8.09 14.45 20.03
CA PRO A 152 8.35 13.64 18.85
C PRO A 152 9.85 13.36 18.63
N ALA A 153 10.77 14.26 19.01
CA ALA A 153 12.20 14.00 18.89
C ALA A 153 12.64 12.84 19.79
N ARG A 154 12.19 12.86 21.06
CA ARG A 154 12.44 11.77 22.01
C ARG A 154 11.77 10.45 21.60
N ALA A 155 10.58 10.52 20.99
CA ALA A 155 9.86 9.35 20.49
C ALA A 155 10.59 8.65 19.32
N LEU A 156 11.26 9.42 18.47
CA LEU A 156 12.04 8.89 17.34
C LEU A 156 13.31 8.15 17.81
N GLU A 157 13.90 8.58 18.94
CA GLU A 157 15.02 7.88 19.60
C GLU A 157 14.60 6.59 20.32
N GLY A 158 13.29 6.40 20.59
CA GLY A 158 12.78 5.28 21.38
C GLY A 158 12.03 4.22 20.56
N VAL A 159 10.90 3.73 21.08
CA VAL A 159 10.05 2.69 20.46
C VAL A 159 8.59 3.14 20.37
N MET A 160 7.89 2.69 19.34
CA MET A 160 6.46 2.96 19.20
C MET A 160 5.66 1.87 19.93
N LEU A 161 4.63 2.28 20.66
CA LEU A 161 3.76 1.34 21.37
C LEU A 161 2.72 0.72 20.41
N PRO A 162 2.37 -0.57 20.59
CA PRO A 162 1.27 -1.19 19.87
C PRO A 162 -0.06 -0.47 20.10
N MET A 163 -0.96 -0.58 19.13
CA MET A 163 -2.31 0.01 19.25
C MET A 163 -3.08 -0.65 20.41
N GLY A 164 -3.75 0.15 21.24
CA GLY A 164 -4.58 -0.38 22.34
C GLY A 164 -3.90 -0.50 23.71
N GLY A 165 -2.74 0.13 23.92
CA GLY A 165 -2.11 0.22 25.24
C GLY A 165 -1.75 -1.16 25.83
N PRO A 166 -1.99 -1.41 27.14
CA PRO A 166 -1.65 -2.70 27.77
C PRO A 166 -2.23 -3.93 27.07
N LYS A 167 -3.41 -3.80 26.42
CA LYS A 167 -4.03 -4.91 25.66
C LYS A 167 -3.28 -5.20 24.36
N GLY A 168 -2.85 -4.16 23.64
CA GLY A 168 -2.03 -4.30 22.43
C GLY A 168 -0.65 -4.86 22.73
N SER A 169 -0.02 -4.40 23.82
CA SER A 169 1.24 -4.96 24.32
C SER A 169 1.08 -6.42 24.77
N ALA A 170 0.00 -6.77 25.46
CA ALA A 170 -0.29 -8.16 25.83
C ALA A 170 -0.48 -9.05 24.59
N LEU A 171 -1.16 -8.57 23.55
CA LEU A 171 -1.29 -9.31 22.29
C LEU A 171 0.09 -9.54 21.63
N ALA A 172 0.93 -8.52 21.59
CA ALA A 172 2.28 -8.61 21.02
C ALA A 172 3.16 -9.61 21.79
N VAL A 173 3.13 -9.57 23.13
CA VAL A 173 3.86 -10.52 23.99
C VAL A 173 3.30 -11.93 23.83
N MET A 174 1.98 -12.09 23.80
CA MET A 174 1.34 -13.40 23.66
C MET A 174 1.72 -14.06 22.32
N MET A 175 1.82 -13.28 21.25
CA MET A 175 2.34 -13.76 19.96
C MET A 175 3.82 -14.15 20.05
N ASP A 176 4.66 -13.39 20.77
CA ASP A 176 6.07 -13.72 20.93
C ASP A 176 6.27 -15.02 21.71
N VAL A 177 5.47 -15.23 22.76
CA VAL A 177 5.48 -16.47 23.55
C VAL A 177 4.94 -17.65 22.74
N PHE A 178 3.84 -17.50 22.01
CA PHE A 178 3.29 -18.58 21.17
C PHE A 178 4.16 -18.91 19.95
N SER A 179 4.76 -17.90 19.31
CA SER A 179 5.65 -18.07 18.15
C SER A 179 7.07 -18.52 18.50
N GLY A 180 7.54 -18.23 19.71
CA GLY A 180 8.92 -18.48 20.11
C GLY A 180 9.10 -19.58 21.17
N VAL A 181 8.29 -19.58 22.22
CA VAL A 181 8.55 -20.38 23.45
C VAL A 181 7.64 -21.60 23.58
N LEU A 182 6.36 -21.47 23.21
CA LEU A 182 5.32 -22.48 23.45
C LEU A 182 5.01 -23.37 22.24
N SER A 183 5.81 -23.31 21.17
CA SER A 183 5.40 -23.81 19.86
C SER A 183 4.84 -25.22 19.84
N GLY A 184 5.46 -26.19 20.54
CA GLY A 184 4.94 -27.55 20.72
C GLY A 184 4.36 -28.22 19.46
N SER A 185 4.75 -27.74 18.28
CA SER A 185 4.02 -27.93 17.03
C SER A 185 4.44 -29.24 16.36
N ALA A 186 3.52 -29.87 15.62
CA ALA A 186 3.75 -31.16 14.97
C ALA A 186 5.02 -31.14 14.09
N PHE A 187 5.81 -32.22 14.17
CA PHE A 187 7.10 -32.36 13.49
C PHE A 187 7.07 -33.49 12.45
N ALA A 188 7.95 -33.40 11.45
CA ALA A 188 8.15 -34.38 10.36
C ALA A 188 6.93 -34.56 9.41
N GLY A 189 6.66 -35.80 8.97
CA GLY A 189 5.73 -36.12 7.87
C GLY A 189 4.23 -35.97 8.17
N HIS A 190 3.85 -35.35 9.28
CA HIS A 190 2.45 -35.10 9.67
C HIS A 190 1.93 -33.71 9.26
N VAL A 191 2.77 -32.89 8.61
CA VAL A 191 2.34 -31.65 7.96
C VAL A 191 1.90 -31.98 6.52
N THR A 192 0.64 -32.35 6.32
CA THR A 192 0.08 -32.61 4.99
C THR A 192 -0.31 -31.30 4.29
N ASN A 193 -0.07 -31.21 2.98
CA ASN A 193 -0.18 -30.02 2.12
C ASN A 193 -1.46 -29.17 2.37
N PRO A 194 -1.40 -28.16 3.27
CA PRO A 194 -2.59 -27.48 3.77
C PRO A 194 -3.14 -26.44 2.79
N ILE A 195 -2.37 -26.13 1.73
CA ILE A 195 -2.70 -25.06 0.79
C ILE A 195 -3.81 -25.50 -0.17
N GLN A 196 -3.79 -26.75 -0.65
CA GLN A 196 -4.82 -27.22 -1.58
C GLN A 196 -6.18 -27.33 -0.88
N GLU A 197 -6.22 -27.96 0.29
CA GLU A 197 -7.45 -28.07 1.09
C GLU A 197 -7.99 -26.70 1.49
N PHE A 198 -7.12 -25.74 1.83
CA PHE A 198 -7.51 -24.37 2.07
C PHE A 198 -8.16 -23.72 0.83
N LYS A 199 -7.57 -23.89 -0.35
CA LYS A 199 -8.12 -23.37 -1.62
C LYS A 199 -9.48 -23.98 -1.91
N ASP A 200 -9.64 -25.30 -1.79
CA ASP A 200 -10.90 -25.99 -2.04
C ASP A 200 -12.02 -25.47 -1.12
N ARG A 201 -11.70 -25.21 0.16
CA ARG A 201 -12.64 -24.61 1.12
C ARG A 201 -13.00 -23.16 0.77
N MET A 202 -12.04 -22.38 0.28
CA MET A 202 -12.28 -21.02 -0.19
C MET A 202 -13.14 -20.99 -1.47
N ASP A 203 -12.95 -21.93 -2.38
CA ASP A 203 -13.77 -22.09 -3.59
C ASP A 203 -15.22 -22.43 -3.23
N TYR A 204 -15.42 -23.34 -2.26
CA TYR A 204 -16.75 -23.62 -1.72
C TYR A 204 -17.41 -22.37 -1.13
N LEU A 205 -16.67 -21.58 -0.33
CA LEU A 205 -17.18 -20.34 0.26
C LEU A 205 -17.56 -19.31 -0.82
N TYR A 206 -16.70 -19.13 -1.82
CA TYR A 206 -16.94 -18.25 -2.95
C TYR A 206 -18.24 -18.64 -3.66
N ASN A 207 -18.36 -19.91 -4.10
CA ASN A 207 -19.52 -20.43 -4.82
C ASN A 207 -20.82 -20.28 -4.02
N ARG A 208 -20.76 -20.49 -2.71
CA ARG A 208 -21.92 -20.32 -1.81
C ARG A 208 -22.37 -18.85 -1.72
N VAL A 209 -21.43 -17.91 -1.63
CA VAL A 209 -21.75 -16.48 -1.55
C VAL A 209 -22.33 -15.98 -2.87
N VAL A 210 -21.65 -16.23 -3.99
CA VAL A 210 -22.08 -15.69 -5.31
C VAL A 210 -23.32 -16.40 -5.86
N GLY A 211 -23.55 -17.66 -5.46
CA GLY A 211 -24.70 -18.47 -5.85
C GLY A 211 -25.92 -18.35 -4.93
N SER A 212 -25.89 -17.47 -3.93
CA SER A 212 -27.04 -17.23 -3.03
C SER A 212 -28.19 -16.53 -3.75
N ASP A 213 -29.40 -16.64 -3.18
CA ASP A 213 -30.57 -15.91 -3.68
C ASP A 213 -30.30 -14.41 -3.71
N ARG A 214 -30.59 -13.78 -4.84
CA ARG A 214 -30.40 -12.35 -5.06
C ARG A 214 -31.60 -11.59 -4.51
N MET A 215 -31.34 -10.43 -3.93
CA MET A 215 -32.39 -9.47 -3.60
C MET A 215 -33.05 -8.94 -4.88
N GLU A 216 -34.31 -8.51 -4.80
CA GLU A 216 -34.99 -7.84 -5.91
C GLU A 216 -34.16 -6.66 -6.43
N ASN A 217 -34.05 -6.52 -7.75
CA ASN A 217 -33.24 -5.51 -8.43
C ASN A 217 -31.72 -5.60 -8.23
N VAL A 218 -31.19 -6.70 -7.68
CA VAL A 218 -29.75 -6.99 -7.66
C VAL A 218 -29.41 -7.95 -8.79
N GLU A 219 -28.66 -7.48 -9.79
CA GLU A 219 -28.28 -8.29 -10.96
C GLU A 219 -27.29 -9.41 -10.59
N ARG A 220 -26.31 -9.13 -9.72
CA ARG A 220 -25.25 -10.07 -9.35
C ARG A 220 -24.71 -9.82 -7.95
N ILE A 221 -24.42 -10.89 -7.22
CA ILE A 221 -23.65 -10.88 -5.98
C ILE A 221 -22.18 -11.09 -6.34
N TYR A 222 -21.32 -10.22 -5.80
CA TYR A 222 -19.87 -10.30 -5.99
C TYR A 222 -19.18 -10.72 -4.70
N PHE A 223 -18.06 -11.44 -4.83
CA PHE A 223 -17.17 -11.68 -3.71
C PHE A 223 -16.23 -10.48 -3.49
N PRO A 224 -15.85 -10.14 -2.24
CA PRO A 224 -14.92 -9.04 -1.99
C PRO A 224 -13.61 -9.17 -2.80
N GLY A 225 -13.29 -8.14 -3.60
CA GLY A 225 -12.12 -8.12 -4.48
C GLY A 225 -12.41 -8.50 -5.94
N GLU A 226 -13.58 -9.09 -6.24
CA GLU A 226 -13.92 -9.56 -7.59
C GLU A 226 -14.15 -8.41 -8.57
N ILE A 227 -14.80 -7.32 -8.11
CA ILE A 227 -15.04 -6.12 -8.92
C ILE A 227 -13.71 -5.50 -9.36
N GLU A 228 -12.76 -5.39 -8.45
CA GLU A 228 -11.42 -4.87 -8.71
C GLU A 228 -10.63 -5.78 -9.67
N GLN A 229 -10.80 -7.10 -9.55
CA GLN A 229 -10.15 -8.07 -10.44
C GLN A 229 -10.69 -7.96 -11.88
N LEU A 230 -12.01 -7.91 -12.04
CA LEU A 230 -12.65 -7.73 -13.34
C LEU A 230 -12.29 -6.38 -13.97
N THR A 231 -12.23 -5.33 -13.15
CA THR A 231 -11.80 -3.99 -13.58
C THR A 231 -10.36 -4.01 -14.05
N LYS A 232 -9.48 -4.70 -13.33
CA LYS A 232 -8.07 -4.89 -13.71
C LYS A 232 -7.93 -5.63 -15.02
N GLU A 233 -8.66 -6.71 -15.22
CA GLU A 233 -8.64 -7.45 -16.49
C GLU A 233 -9.08 -6.58 -17.67
N LYS A 234 -10.13 -5.76 -17.48
CA LYS A 234 -10.59 -4.79 -18.48
C LYS A 234 -9.53 -3.73 -18.77
N ARG A 235 -8.95 -3.10 -17.74
CA ARG A 235 -7.97 -2.02 -17.88
C ARG A 235 -6.62 -2.51 -18.40
N LEU A 236 -6.24 -3.76 -18.14
CA LEU A 236 -5.07 -4.39 -18.76
C LEU A 236 -5.23 -4.54 -20.27
N LYS A 237 -6.45 -4.81 -20.76
CA LYS A 237 -6.75 -4.96 -22.20
C LYS A 237 -6.96 -3.62 -22.91
N HIS A 238 -7.63 -2.68 -22.25
CA HIS A 238 -8.12 -1.45 -22.90
C HIS A 238 -7.40 -0.18 -22.47
N GLY A 239 -6.51 -0.26 -21.48
CA GLY A 239 -5.84 0.88 -20.86
C GLY A 239 -6.59 1.44 -19.65
N ILE A 240 -5.87 2.25 -18.88
CA ILE A 240 -6.38 3.00 -17.72
C ILE A 240 -7.07 4.26 -18.25
N PRO A 241 -8.37 4.45 -17.99
CA PRO A 241 -9.09 5.65 -18.41
C PRO A 241 -8.74 6.82 -17.48
N LEU A 242 -8.37 7.95 -18.05
CA LEU A 242 -8.11 9.21 -17.37
C LEU A 242 -8.87 10.33 -18.06
N VAL A 243 -9.29 11.34 -17.30
CA VAL A 243 -9.85 12.56 -17.91
C VAL A 243 -8.72 13.47 -18.41
N GLU A 244 -9.03 14.29 -19.41
CA GLU A 244 -8.06 15.23 -20.00
C GLU A 244 -7.37 16.13 -18.95
N ALA A 245 -8.13 16.60 -17.96
CA ALA A 245 -7.59 17.40 -16.86
C ALA A 245 -6.54 16.65 -16.00
N GLU A 246 -6.70 15.33 -15.81
CA GLU A 246 -5.72 14.51 -15.11
C GLU A 246 -4.45 14.36 -15.96
N ILE A 247 -4.60 14.12 -17.26
CA ILE A 247 -3.47 14.02 -18.20
C ILE A 247 -2.69 15.33 -18.26
N ASP A 248 -3.38 16.47 -18.28
CA ASP A 248 -2.73 17.78 -18.26
C ASP A 248 -1.97 18.03 -16.97
N ALA A 249 -2.56 17.67 -15.82
CA ALA A 249 -1.88 17.77 -14.53
C ALA A 249 -0.64 16.88 -14.46
N LEU A 250 -0.72 15.64 -14.97
CA LEU A 250 0.41 14.72 -15.06
C LEU A 250 1.52 15.27 -15.98
N ASN A 251 1.15 15.72 -17.18
CA ASN A 251 2.09 16.27 -18.15
C ASN A 251 2.76 17.55 -17.66
N LYS A 252 2.06 18.38 -16.87
CA LYS A 252 2.64 19.54 -16.21
C LYS A 252 3.73 19.14 -15.23
N GLU A 253 3.51 18.11 -14.41
CA GLU A 253 4.52 17.60 -13.48
C GLU A 253 5.69 16.95 -14.23
N ALA A 254 5.44 16.24 -15.33
CA ALA A 254 6.50 15.69 -16.17
C ALA A 254 7.42 16.77 -16.73
N GLY A 255 6.86 17.89 -17.20
CA GLY A 255 7.65 19.05 -17.63
C GLY A 255 8.52 19.64 -16.52
N GLN A 256 8.03 19.68 -15.27
CA GLN A 256 8.82 20.13 -14.12
C GLN A 256 9.93 19.13 -13.73
N ALA A 257 9.70 17.84 -13.97
CA ALA A 257 10.62 16.75 -13.67
C ALA A 257 11.66 16.48 -14.78
N GLY A 258 11.50 17.09 -15.96
CA GLY A 258 12.28 16.75 -17.16
C GLY A 258 11.95 15.38 -17.75
N ALA A 259 10.76 14.84 -17.47
CA ALA A 259 10.28 13.54 -17.94
C ALA A 259 9.46 13.65 -19.24
N GLY A 260 9.28 12.53 -19.94
CA GLY A 260 8.44 12.46 -21.13
C GLY A 260 6.94 12.68 -20.82
N ARG A 261 6.18 13.13 -21.81
CA ARG A 261 4.72 13.25 -21.69
C ARG A 261 4.05 11.88 -21.62
N THR A 262 2.93 11.78 -20.91
CA THR A 262 2.10 10.58 -20.87
C THR A 262 1.58 10.25 -22.26
N ARG A 263 1.69 8.98 -22.67
CA ARG A 263 1.15 8.49 -23.94
C ARG A 263 -0.31 8.06 -23.74
N ALA A 264 -1.23 8.96 -24.06
CA ALA A 264 -2.65 8.72 -23.97
C ALA A 264 -3.29 8.63 -25.36
N SER A 265 -4.23 7.72 -25.55
CA SER A 265 -4.97 7.52 -26.80
C SER A 265 -6.48 7.58 -26.56
N PRO A 266 -7.30 7.85 -27.59
CA PRO A 266 -8.75 7.70 -27.46
C PRO A 266 -9.13 6.27 -27.02
N PRO A 267 -10.29 6.08 -26.38
CA PRO A 267 -10.78 4.75 -26.05
C PRO A 267 -10.84 3.89 -27.32
N PRO A 268 -10.54 2.57 -27.22
CA PRO A 268 -10.72 1.69 -28.37
C PRO A 268 -12.16 1.83 -28.87
N THR A 269 -12.31 2.11 -30.16
CA THR A 269 -13.62 2.13 -30.81
C THR A 269 -14.28 0.79 -30.53
N ALA A 270 -15.50 0.81 -29.97
CA ALA A 270 -16.27 -0.41 -29.82
C ALA A 270 -16.35 -1.05 -31.21
N ALA A 271 -15.67 -2.19 -31.40
CA ALA A 271 -15.91 -3.00 -32.56
C ALA A 271 -17.42 -3.26 -32.55
N ARG A 272 -18.12 -2.81 -33.59
CA ARG A 272 -19.51 -3.19 -33.81
C ARG A 272 -19.53 -4.72 -33.78
N LEU A 273 -20.08 -5.28 -32.70
CA LEU A 273 -20.57 -6.65 -32.69
C LEU A 273 -21.77 -6.72 -33.64
#